data_AF-A0A7M1AUU0-F1
#
_entry.id   AF-A0A7M1AUU0-F1
#
_cell.length_a   1.000
_cell.length_b   1.000
_cell.length_c   1.000
_cell.angle_alpha   90.00
_cell.angle_beta   90.00
_cell.angle_gamma   90.00
#
_symmetry.space_group_name_H-M   'P 1'
#
loop_
_entity.id
_entity.type
_entity.pdbx_description
1 polymer ?
#
loop_
_entity_poly.entity_id
_entity_poly.type
_entity_poly.pdbx_seq_one_letter_code
_entity_poly.pdbx_strand_id
1 'polypeptide(L)'
;MKTMFLNKCDEEIHKVIIKGEINEETISQLDTFLETTCTDHKIELVFEKIYVVPRVMVEWLQELFTTKKYPMLKVDVTQERLYAYLHSLGIQINISCDKEGYNDIQAIALGGSTGSTTMFQKMLSCIVSTDISVFIVQHASYEGMSLLPSVLQRFTSLEVISPQHLQKVEKAKVYVAPPNYHMKVENGYIILEQSNRVNYSRPSVSVLYRSIAQEYGPHAICITSCGYGHDGSDVVGEVLSHGTYMIAQKSKECEATLMPESISQTEKISHVLSIEVICELLRILNDNSFVNKELLFFRLLKKIYGYDFTHYNLQSLKRLLALEIQRCASDNHNGFYHSVILNKERFEKMLFALTVNVTEFFRKPYSFKGLNHFIEEEQKISPHMKFWVAGCASGEEAYSLGMMLHENGFLENSLIYATDINEMMVQIARNGLYSVEHLSTNRLNAQTVLQKKPFDENIQLKESFFSITEEIRKKILFFQHNLATDSSFNEFNFILCKNVLIYFDDELQNQVFQLFYDSLSVGGYLQLGTSETLIFEFRDRFKVVDIESRIFQKVG
;
A
#
# COMPACT_ATOMS: atom_id res chain seq x y z
N MET A 1 18.83 5.70 2.57
CA MET A 1 18.64 4.63 1.56
C MET A 1 19.57 4.93 0.40
N LYS A 2 20.64 4.14 0.19
CA LYS A 2 21.51 4.26 -0.98
C LYS A 2 20.95 3.35 -2.08
N THR A 3 20.78 3.86 -3.30
CA THR A 3 20.58 3.05 -4.51
C THR A 3 21.71 2.02 -4.56
N MET A 4 21.38 0.75 -4.35
CA MET A 4 22.40 -0.30 -4.16
C MET A 4 22.67 -0.99 -5.50
N PHE A 5 23.76 -0.60 -6.17
CA PHE A 5 24.27 -1.28 -7.36
C PHE A 5 24.93 -2.59 -6.94
N LEU A 6 24.25 -3.72 -7.13
CA LEU A 6 24.86 -5.05 -7.02
C LEU A 6 25.31 -5.49 -8.41
N ASN A 7 26.60 -5.34 -8.70
CA ASN A 7 27.23 -5.98 -9.86
C ASN A 7 27.36 -7.48 -9.57
N LYS A 8 26.53 -8.31 -10.21
CA LYS A 8 26.86 -9.73 -10.39
C LYS A 8 27.55 -9.86 -11.75
N CYS A 9 28.87 -10.00 -11.73
CA CYS A 9 29.66 -10.32 -12.92
C CYS A 9 29.57 -11.83 -13.19
N ASP A 10 28.66 -12.24 -14.09
CA ASP A 10 28.90 -13.40 -14.95
C ASP A 10 29.37 -12.83 -16.29
N GLU A 11 30.52 -13.30 -16.80
CA GLU A 11 31.43 -12.62 -17.75
C GLU A 11 30.87 -12.23 -19.16
N GLU A 12 29.55 -12.30 -19.40
CA GLU A 12 28.89 -11.84 -20.64
C GLU A 12 27.67 -10.91 -20.42
N ILE A 13 27.16 -10.77 -19.18
CA ILE A 13 25.94 -9.99 -18.89
C ILE A 13 26.17 -9.07 -17.69
N HIS A 14 26.06 -7.77 -17.89
CA HIS A 14 26.10 -6.79 -16.81
C HIS A 14 24.67 -6.52 -16.30
N LYS A 15 24.33 -7.12 -15.16
CA LYS A 15 23.03 -6.93 -14.51
C LYS A 15 23.11 -5.88 -13.41
N VAL A 16 22.26 -4.86 -13.49
CA VAL A 16 22.11 -3.79 -12.49
C VAL A 16 20.71 -3.87 -11.89
N ILE A 17 20.65 -4.03 -10.57
CA ILE A 17 19.41 -4.05 -9.82
C ILE A 17 19.15 -2.66 -9.25
N ILE A 18 18.05 -2.04 -9.64
CA ILE A 18 17.61 -0.71 -9.23
C ILE A 18 16.51 -0.90 -8.18
N LYS A 19 16.71 -0.33 -6.99
CA LYS A 19 15.82 -0.42 -5.83
C LYS A 19 15.67 0.93 -5.15
N GLY A 20 14.52 1.14 -4.52
CA GLY A 20 14.26 2.33 -3.72
C GLY A 20 13.77 3.52 -4.55
N GLU A 21 13.94 4.72 -4.01
CA GLU A 21 13.51 5.96 -4.63
C GLU A 21 14.39 6.31 -5.84
N ILE A 22 13.76 6.70 -6.94
CA ILE A 22 14.46 7.13 -8.16
C ILE A 22 14.48 8.66 -8.19
N ASN A 23 15.67 9.21 -8.39
CA ASN A 23 15.93 10.65 -8.50
C ASN A 23 16.91 10.94 -9.64
N GLU A 24 17.26 12.21 -9.84
CA GLU A 24 18.22 12.64 -10.87
C GLU A 24 19.62 12.02 -10.66
N GLU A 25 20.05 11.81 -9.41
CA GLU A 25 21.32 11.14 -9.11
C GLU A 25 21.33 9.70 -9.62
N THR A 26 20.20 8.99 -9.50
CA THR A 26 20.04 7.62 -10.02
C THR A 26 20.22 7.58 -11.52
N ILE A 27 19.65 8.54 -12.26
CA ILE A 27 19.82 8.65 -13.72
C ILE A 27 21.30 8.90 -14.06
N SER A 28 21.94 9.85 -13.38
CA SER A 28 23.35 10.18 -13.62
C SER A 28 24.29 9.00 -13.35
N GLN A 29 24.00 8.20 -12.32
CA GLN A 29 24.73 6.95 -12.03
C GLN A 29 24.52 5.89 -13.13
N LEU A 30 23.30 5.75 -13.64
CA LEU A 30 23.00 4.84 -14.75
C LEU A 30 23.68 5.28 -16.05
N ASP A 31 23.67 6.57 -16.37
CA ASP A 31 24.40 7.11 -17.54
C ASP A 31 25.89 6.83 -17.43
N THR A 32 26.50 7.14 -16.28
CA THR A 32 27.92 6.87 -16.03
C THR A 32 28.24 5.38 -16.18
N PHE A 33 27.36 4.51 -15.68
CA PHE A 33 27.49 3.06 -15.83
C PHE A 33 27.40 2.61 -17.29
N LEU A 34 26.42 3.13 -18.04
CA LEU A 34 26.22 2.80 -19.46
C LEU A 34 27.36 3.36 -20.35
N GLU A 35 27.98 4.48 -19.99
CA GLU A 35 29.11 5.04 -20.72
C GLU A 35 30.43 4.31 -20.45
N THR A 36 30.60 3.79 -19.23
CA THR A 36 31.79 3.03 -18.84
C THR A 36 31.75 1.56 -19.26
N THR A 37 30.56 1.04 -19.58
CA THR A 37 30.35 -0.33 -20.06
C THR A 37 30.41 -0.37 -21.59
N CYS A 38 31.18 -1.30 -22.16
CA CYS A 38 31.35 -1.39 -23.61
C CYS A 38 30.03 -1.75 -24.32
N THR A 39 29.71 -1.06 -25.42
CA THR A 39 28.43 -1.15 -26.15
C THR A 39 28.08 -2.52 -26.70
N ASP A 40 29.07 -3.41 -26.81
CA ASP A 40 28.93 -4.78 -27.32
C ASP A 40 28.50 -5.79 -26.24
N HIS A 41 28.37 -5.36 -24.97
CA HIS A 41 27.96 -6.23 -23.88
C HIS A 41 26.44 -6.26 -23.70
N LYS A 42 25.91 -7.39 -23.22
CA LYS A 42 24.52 -7.47 -22.76
C LYS A 42 24.39 -6.73 -21.44
N ILE A 43 23.51 -5.73 -21.39
CA ILE A 43 23.22 -4.96 -20.17
C ILE A 43 21.77 -5.23 -19.78
N GLU A 44 21.53 -5.53 -18.52
CA GLU A 44 20.20 -5.78 -17.96
C GLU A 44 19.96 -4.83 -16.78
N LEU A 45 19.05 -3.87 -16.95
CA LEU A 45 18.60 -3.00 -15.87
C LEU A 45 17.31 -3.59 -15.28
N VAL A 46 17.31 -3.93 -14.01
CA VAL A 46 16.16 -4.55 -13.32
C VAL A 46 15.60 -3.61 -12.28
N PHE A 47 14.41 -3.07 -12.53
CA PHE A 47 13.64 -2.26 -11.59
C PHE A 47 12.89 -3.18 -10.61
N GLU A 48 13.51 -3.43 -9.46
CA GLU A 48 13.01 -4.36 -8.44
C GLU A 48 12.23 -3.59 -7.37
N LYS A 49 10.95 -3.96 -7.16
CA LYS A 49 10.04 -3.34 -6.19
C LYS A 49 9.81 -1.84 -6.39
N ILE A 50 9.80 -1.40 -7.65
CA ILE A 50 9.51 -0.03 -8.05
C ILE A 50 8.12 0.01 -8.69
N TYR A 51 7.26 0.88 -8.16
CA TYR A 51 5.83 0.94 -8.49
C TYR A 51 5.50 2.06 -9.47
N VAL A 52 6.28 3.14 -9.42
CA VAL A 52 6.16 4.30 -10.29
C VAL A 52 7.57 4.86 -10.48
N VAL A 53 7.82 5.46 -11.64
CA VAL A 53 9.08 6.16 -11.94
C VAL A 53 8.78 7.62 -12.24
N PRO A 54 9.65 8.56 -11.84
CA PRO A 54 9.43 9.98 -12.11
C PRO A 54 9.52 10.28 -13.61
N ARG A 55 8.88 11.36 -14.06
CA ARG A 55 8.87 11.82 -15.46
C ARG A 55 10.26 11.78 -16.10
N VAL A 56 11.28 12.30 -15.42
CA VAL A 56 12.67 12.33 -15.90
C VAL A 56 13.21 10.93 -16.23
N MET A 57 12.83 9.90 -15.47
CA MET A 57 13.22 8.52 -15.73
C MET A 57 12.46 7.95 -16.95
N VAL A 58 11.19 8.30 -17.12
CA VAL A 58 10.42 7.90 -18.32
C VAL A 58 11.02 8.49 -19.58
N GLU A 59 11.35 9.79 -19.55
CA GLU A 59 11.95 10.50 -20.67
C GLU A 59 13.35 9.97 -20.99
N TRP A 60 14.16 9.68 -19.96
CA TRP A 60 15.46 9.04 -20.12
C TRP A 60 15.36 7.64 -20.75
N LEU A 61 14.45 6.79 -20.26
CA LEU A 61 14.19 5.46 -20.86
C LEU A 61 13.78 5.60 -22.33
N GLN A 62 12.90 6.56 -22.66
CA GLN A 62 12.50 6.81 -24.04
C GLN A 62 13.72 7.18 -24.91
N GLU A 63 14.55 8.13 -24.47
CA GLU A 63 15.74 8.55 -25.21
C GLU A 63 16.72 7.40 -25.46
N LEU A 64 16.94 6.55 -24.45
CA LEU A 64 17.77 5.36 -24.57
C LEU A 64 17.28 4.41 -25.67
N PHE A 65 15.98 4.13 -25.73
CA PHE A 65 15.42 3.21 -26.73
C PHE A 65 15.30 3.86 -28.12
N THR A 66 15.02 5.16 -28.20
CA THR A 66 14.93 5.88 -29.48
C THR A 66 16.29 6.05 -30.15
N THR A 67 17.34 6.36 -29.40
CA THR A 67 18.70 6.53 -29.94
C THR A 67 19.33 5.22 -30.40
N LYS A 68 18.86 4.07 -29.86
CA LYS A 68 19.43 2.74 -30.10
C LYS A 68 20.93 2.67 -29.82
N LYS A 69 21.44 3.53 -28.93
CA LYS A 69 22.86 3.60 -28.54
C LYS A 69 23.36 2.27 -27.94
N TYR A 70 22.48 1.53 -27.27
CA TYR A 70 22.77 0.25 -26.62
C TYR A 70 21.85 -0.87 -27.16
N PRO A 71 22.19 -1.51 -28.29
CA PRO A 71 21.30 -2.46 -28.97
C PRO A 71 21.03 -3.75 -28.18
N MET A 72 21.91 -4.09 -27.22
CA MET A 72 21.79 -5.27 -26.35
C MET A 72 21.28 -4.94 -24.95
N LEU A 73 20.79 -3.71 -24.72
CA LEU A 73 20.18 -3.29 -23.47
C LEU A 73 18.81 -3.95 -23.29
N LYS A 74 18.61 -4.54 -22.11
CA LYS A 74 17.31 -5.00 -21.62
C LYS A 74 16.95 -4.22 -20.38
N VAL A 75 15.69 -3.83 -20.30
CA VAL A 75 15.11 -3.22 -19.10
C VAL A 75 13.97 -4.10 -18.65
N ASP A 76 14.09 -4.62 -17.43
CA ASP A 76 13.11 -5.49 -16.82
C ASP A 76 12.49 -4.78 -15.62
N VAL A 77 11.19 -4.93 -15.45
CA VAL A 77 10.46 -4.47 -14.27
C VAL A 77 9.81 -5.66 -13.57
N THR A 78 9.79 -5.62 -12.24
CA THR A 78 9.19 -6.68 -11.43
C THR A 78 7.70 -6.45 -11.15
N GLN A 79 7.21 -5.24 -11.36
CA GLN A 79 5.83 -4.85 -11.06
C GLN A 79 5.01 -4.71 -12.33
N GLU A 80 3.95 -5.51 -12.45
CA GLU A 80 3.06 -5.56 -13.61
C GLU A 80 2.43 -4.21 -13.97
N ARG A 81 2.19 -3.35 -12.97
CA ARG A 81 1.58 -2.04 -13.21
C ARG A 81 2.58 -1.03 -13.73
N LEU A 82 3.82 -1.04 -13.22
CA LEU A 82 4.88 -0.23 -13.80
C LEU A 82 5.13 -0.68 -15.25
N TYR A 83 5.09 -2.00 -15.49
CA TYR A 83 5.13 -2.55 -16.85
C TYR A 83 4.02 -1.97 -17.72
N ALA A 84 2.76 -2.10 -17.30
CA ALA A 84 1.62 -1.61 -18.05
C ALA A 84 1.70 -0.10 -18.32
N TYR A 85 2.11 0.70 -17.33
CA TYR A 85 2.29 2.14 -17.49
C TYR A 85 3.37 2.47 -18.53
N LEU A 86 4.60 1.98 -18.36
CA LEU A 86 5.70 2.26 -19.28
C LEU A 86 5.45 1.70 -20.69
N HIS A 87 4.86 0.51 -20.77
CA HIS A 87 4.47 -0.11 -22.03
C HIS A 87 3.38 0.71 -22.75
N SER A 88 2.40 1.27 -22.03
CA SER A 88 1.40 2.17 -22.63
C SER A 88 2.01 3.43 -23.23
N LEU A 89 3.17 3.86 -22.72
CA LEU A 89 3.96 4.96 -23.26
C LEU A 89 4.92 4.51 -24.39
N GLY A 90 4.83 3.26 -24.85
CA GLY A 90 5.65 2.70 -25.93
C GLY A 90 7.10 2.42 -25.56
N ILE A 91 7.44 2.35 -24.27
CA ILE A 91 8.80 2.04 -23.81
C ILE A 91 9.00 0.53 -23.87
N GLN A 92 10.07 0.09 -24.54
CA GLN A 92 10.38 -1.32 -24.79
C GLN A 92 11.02 -1.99 -23.56
N ILE A 93 10.20 -2.48 -22.65
CA ILE A 93 10.63 -3.16 -21.42
C ILE A 93 10.08 -4.60 -21.37
N ASN A 94 10.67 -5.44 -20.53
CA ASN A 94 10.10 -6.73 -20.18
C ASN A 94 9.61 -6.74 -18.73
N ILE A 95 8.80 -7.76 -18.43
CA ILE A 95 8.32 -8.03 -17.09
C ILE A 95 8.94 -9.33 -16.58
N SER A 96 9.60 -9.24 -15.43
CA SER A 96 10.12 -10.39 -14.69
C SER A 96 9.35 -10.49 -13.38
N CYS A 97 8.13 -11.01 -13.46
CA CYS A 97 7.36 -11.31 -12.26
C CYS A 97 7.77 -12.65 -11.68
N ASP A 98 8.27 -12.62 -10.46
CA ASP A 98 8.15 -13.78 -9.59
C ASP A 98 6.65 -13.97 -9.33
N LYS A 99 6.14 -15.17 -9.64
CA LYS A 99 4.81 -15.58 -9.16
C LYS A 99 4.92 -15.75 -7.64
N GLU A 100 4.83 -14.65 -6.91
CA GLU A 100 4.78 -14.70 -5.45
C GLU A 100 3.45 -15.31 -5.03
N GLY A 101 3.46 -16.61 -4.79
CA GLY A 101 2.35 -17.28 -4.12
C GLY A 101 2.11 -16.70 -2.73
N TYR A 102 0.90 -16.91 -2.22
CA TYR A 102 0.61 -16.67 -0.83
C TYR A 102 0.93 -17.91 0.00
N ASN A 103 1.69 -17.71 1.06
CA ASN A 103 2.12 -18.78 1.96
C ASN A 103 1.18 -18.84 3.14
N ASP A 104 0.63 -20.01 3.45
CA ASP A 104 -0.11 -20.19 4.69
C ASP A 104 0.83 -20.17 5.89
N ILE A 105 0.36 -19.60 6.99
CA ILE A 105 1.08 -19.69 8.25
C ILE A 105 0.91 -21.09 8.82
N GLN A 106 2.03 -21.73 9.13
CA GLN A 106 2.13 -23.06 9.72
C GLN A 106 2.68 -23.01 11.15
N ALA A 107 3.44 -21.96 11.49
CA ALA A 107 4.07 -21.82 12.79
C ALA A 107 3.94 -20.40 13.36
N ILE A 108 3.70 -20.31 14.67
CA ILE A 108 3.73 -19.05 15.42
C ILE A 108 4.69 -19.21 16.59
N ALA A 109 5.70 -18.34 16.69
CA ALA A 109 6.64 -18.32 17.80
C ALA A 109 6.35 -17.11 18.70
N LEU A 110 5.98 -17.37 19.96
CA LEU A 110 5.73 -16.35 20.98
C LEU A 110 6.94 -16.25 21.92
N GLY A 111 7.46 -15.04 22.07
CA GLY A 111 8.60 -14.73 22.93
C GLY A 111 8.22 -13.66 23.97
N GLY A 112 8.67 -13.81 25.20
CA GLY A 112 8.39 -12.83 26.25
C GLY A 112 9.04 -13.18 27.60
N SER A 113 8.81 -12.32 28.59
CA SER A 113 9.38 -12.48 29.94
C SER A 113 8.37 -12.02 30.99
N THR A 114 8.72 -11.06 31.83
CA THR A 114 7.81 -10.49 32.84
C THR A 114 6.59 -9.85 32.17
N GLY A 115 5.39 -10.22 32.62
CA GLY A 115 4.12 -9.70 32.09
C GLY A 115 3.62 -10.36 30.80
N SER A 116 4.39 -11.28 30.18
CA SER A 116 3.96 -11.90 28.91
C SER A 116 2.91 -12.99 29.08
N THR A 117 2.80 -13.64 30.26
CA THR A 117 1.85 -14.75 30.47
C THR A 117 0.41 -14.35 30.15
N THR A 118 -0.04 -13.19 30.64
CA THR A 118 -1.40 -12.69 30.37
C THR A 118 -1.61 -12.34 28.90
N MET A 119 -0.55 -11.92 28.19
CA MET A 119 -0.61 -11.65 26.75
C MET A 119 -0.68 -12.95 25.94
N PHE A 120 0.09 -13.97 26.33
CA PHE A 120 0.01 -15.30 25.72
C PHE A 120 -1.39 -15.92 25.91
N GLN A 121 -2.00 -15.77 27.09
CA GLN A 121 -3.39 -16.21 27.32
C GLN A 121 -4.36 -15.56 26.33
N LYS A 122 -4.26 -14.23 26.13
CA LYS A 122 -5.08 -13.50 25.16
C LYS A 122 -4.83 -14.01 23.74
N MET A 123 -3.58 -14.08 23.30
CA MET A 123 -3.21 -14.53 21.95
C MET A 123 -3.70 -15.96 21.68
N LEU A 124 -3.49 -16.89 22.61
CA LEU A 124 -3.93 -18.28 22.48
C LEU A 124 -5.45 -18.41 22.41
N SER A 125 -6.21 -17.55 23.11
CA SER A 125 -7.68 -17.52 23.00
C SER A 125 -8.19 -17.05 21.64
N CYS A 126 -7.32 -16.44 20.82
CA CYS A 126 -7.63 -15.95 19.49
C CYS A 126 -7.25 -16.95 18.38
N ILE A 127 -6.45 -17.98 18.70
CA ILE A 127 -6.02 -19.03 17.77
C ILE A 127 -6.98 -20.21 17.88
N VAL A 128 -7.64 -20.54 16.77
CA VAL A 128 -8.58 -21.67 16.67
C VAL A 128 -8.22 -22.62 15.51
N SER A 129 -7.25 -22.22 14.67
CA SER A 129 -6.78 -23.01 13.52
C SER A 129 -6.18 -24.35 13.93
N THR A 130 -6.53 -25.40 13.19
CA THR A 130 -5.97 -26.75 13.34
C THR A 130 -4.70 -26.97 12.52
N ASP A 131 -4.29 -26.01 11.69
CA ASP A 131 -3.13 -26.14 10.81
C ASP A 131 -1.85 -25.48 11.34
N ILE A 132 -1.95 -24.78 12.47
CA ILE A 132 -0.86 -23.99 13.04
C ILE A 132 -0.27 -24.71 14.26
N SER A 133 1.05 -24.70 14.36
CA SER A 133 1.80 -25.08 15.56
C SER A 133 2.28 -23.82 16.28
N VAL A 134 2.11 -23.75 17.59
CA VAL A 134 2.53 -22.58 18.39
C VAL A 134 3.71 -22.97 19.27
N PHE A 135 4.75 -22.14 19.30
CA PHE A 135 5.96 -22.34 20.11
C PHE A 135 6.11 -21.16 21.06
N ILE A 136 6.27 -21.42 22.36
CA ILE A 136 6.31 -20.39 23.38
C ILE A 136 7.63 -20.49 24.14
N VAL A 137 8.38 -19.38 24.14
CA VAL A 137 9.49 -19.16 25.06
C VAL A 137 9.11 -18.02 26.00
N GLN A 138 9.09 -18.35 27.29
CA GLN A 138 9.07 -17.37 28.36
C GLN A 138 10.35 -17.53 29.18
N HIS A 139 11.02 -16.42 29.52
CA HIS A 139 12.10 -16.48 30.50
C HIS A 139 11.54 -16.98 31.83
N ALA A 140 12.03 -18.13 32.29
CA ALA A 140 11.58 -18.77 33.53
C ALA A 140 12.74 -18.83 34.54
N SER A 141 12.43 -18.70 35.83
CA SER A 141 13.39 -18.96 36.92
C SER A 141 13.76 -20.45 36.95
N TYR A 142 15.00 -20.73 37.37
CA TYR A 142 15.69 -22.02 37.20
C TYR A 142 15.15 -23.21 38.03
N GLU A 143 14.04 -23.06 38.74
CA GLU A 143 13.62 -24.02 39.77
C GLU A 143 12.22 -24.59 39.49
N GLY A 144 12.15 -25.89 39.22
CA GLY A 144 10.92 -26.69 39.16
C GLY A 144 10.32 -26.91 37.77
N MET A 145 9.25 -27.71 37.73
CA MET A 145 8.41 -27.84 36.54
C MET A 145 7.69 -26.52 36.27
N SER A 146 7.72 -26.06 35.02
CA SER A 146 6.94 -24.89 34.63
C SER A 146 5.44 -25.21 34.72
N LEU A 147 4.70 -24.42 35.51
CA LEU A 147 3.24 -24.46 35.54
C LEU A 147 2.61 -23.72 34.34
N LEU A 148 3.43 -23.13 33.47
CA LEU A 148 2.96 -22.36 32.34
C LEU A 148 2.08 -23.17 31.36
N PRO A 149 2.40 -24.43 30.99
CA PRO A 149 1.54 -25.22 30.12
C PRO A 149 0.13 -25.38 30.68
N SER A 150 0.00 -25.75 31.97
CA SER A 150 -1.29 -25.95 32.62
C SER A 150 -2.07 -24.64 32.82
N VAL A 151 -1.38 -23.52 33.01
CA VAL A 151 -2.02 -22.19 33.02
C VAL A 151 -2.56 -21.83 31.64
N LEU A 152 -1.77 -22.01 30.58
CA LEU A 152 -2.15 -21.65 29.22
C LEU A 152 -3.21 -22.58 28.62
N GLN A 153 -3.22 -23.85 29.01
CA GLN A 153 -4.22 -24.84 28.56
C GLN A 153 -5.66 -24.39 28.78
N ARG A 154 -5.91 -23.54 29.80
CA ARG A 154 -7.25 -23.02 30.13
C ARG A 154 -7.80 -22.02 29.11
N PHE A 155 -6.97 -21.50 28.21
CA PHE A 155 -7.30 -20.40 27.31
C PHE A 155 -7.31 -20.81 25.83
N THR A 156 -7.10 -22.09 25.52
CA THR A 156 -7.11 -22.59 24.15
C THR A 156 -7.63 -24.02 24.12
N SER A 157 -8.27 -24.39 23.01
CA SER A 157 -8.65 -25.77 22.72
C SER A 157 -7.48 -26.61 22.20
N LEU A 158 -6.37 -25.97 21.82
CA LEU A 158 -5.16 -26.67 21.40
C LEU A 158 -4.50 -27.36 22.60
N GLU A 159 -3.86 -28.50 22.35
CA GLU A 159 -3.11 -29.21 23.39
C GLU A 159 -1.85 -28.39 23.74
N VAL A 160 -1.68 -28.05 25.03
CA VAL A 160 -0.54 -27.27 25.51
C VAL A 160 0.40 -28.17 26.32
N ILE A 161 1.61 -28.38 25.82
CA ILE A 161 2.58 -29.31 26.40
C ILE A 161 3.97 -28.70 26.54
N SER A 162 4.76 -29.24 27.46
CA SER A 162 6.23 -29.11 27.39
C SER A 162 6.78 -30.28 26.56
N PRO A 163 7.49 -30.00 25.45
CA PRO A 163 7.94 -31.06 24.55
C PRO A 163 9.05 -31.92 25.16
N GLN A 164 9.22 -33.11 24.58
CA GLN A 164 10.41 -33.94 24.78
C GLN A 164 11.45 -33.68 23.68
N HIS A 165 12.72 -33.95 23.96
CA HIS A 165 13.77 -33.86 22.95
C HIS A 165 13.51 -34.85 21.80
N LEU A 166 13.70 -34.41 20.56
CA LEU A 166 13.39 -35.16 19.32
C LEU A 166 11.90 -35.50 19.16
N GLN A 167 11.01 -34.78 19.85
CA GLN A 167 9.58 -34.90 19.60
C GLN A 167 9.23 -34.32 18.24
N LYS A 168 8.50 -35.07 17.41
CA LYS A 168 7.98 -34.58 16.13
C LYS A 168 6.98 -33.44 16.35
N VAL A 169 7.09 -32.39 15.55
CA VAL A 169 6.11 -31.30 15.55
C VAL A 169 4.80 -31.80 14.95
N GLU A 170 3.72 -31.56 15.68
CA GLU A 170 2.34 -31.83 15.29
C GLU A 170 1.60 -30.50 15.18
N LYS A 171 0.74 -30.39 14.15
CA LYS A 171 -0.18 -29.26 14.00
C LYS A 171 -1.20 -29.21 15.14
N ALA A 172 -1.84 -28.07 15.34
CA ALA A 172 -2.86 -27.85 16.36
C ALA A 172 -2.35 -28.05 17.81
N LYS A 173 -1.07 -27.80 18.05
CA LYS A 173 -0.45 -27.91 19.38
C LYS A 173 0.31 -26.65 19.77
N VAL A 174 0.42 -26.46 21.08
CA VAL A 174 1.21 -25.39 21.70
C VAL A 174 2.36 -26.02 22.49
N TYR A 175 3.58 -25.73 22.09
CA TYR A 175 4.80 -26.20 22.72
C TYR A 175 5.42 -25.10 23.58
N VAL A 176 5.54 -25.36 24.87
CA VAL A 176 6.14 -24.42 25.83
C VAL A 176 7.53 -24.91 26.21
N ALA A 177 8.55 -24.10 25.93
CA ALA A 177 9.94 -24.44 26.21
C ALA A 177 10.12 -24.76 27.72
N PRO A 178 10.70 -25.92 28.06
CA PRO A 178 10.95 -26.27 29.45
C PRO A 178 12.05 -25.36 30.04
N PRO A 179 12.01 -25.08 31.36
CA PRO A 179 13.05 -24.31 32.03
C PRO A 179 14.42 -24.95 31.82
N ASN A 180 15.47 -24.14 31.70
CA ASN A 180 16.85 -24.60 31.57
C ASN A 180 17.19 -25.38 30.28
N TYR A 181 16.32 -25.37 29.27
CA TYR A 181 16.62 -25.85 27.92
C TYR A 181 16.36 -24.76 26.88
N HIS A 182 17.21 -24.65 25.87
CA HIS A 182 16.83 -23.96 24.64
C HIS A 182 15.91 -24.89 23.84
N MET A 183 14.87 -24.32 23.24
CA MET A 183 13.96 -25.02 22.33
C MET A 183 14.21 -24.52 20.91
N LYS A 184 14.50 -25.46 20.00
CA LYS A 184 14.64 -25.21 18.56
C LYS A 184 13.73 -26.15 17.80
N VAL A 185 13.44 -25.81 16.55
CA VAL A 185 12.80 -26.72 15.59
C VAL A 185 13.73 -26.94 14.42
N GLU A 186 14.00 -28.21 14.11
CA GLU A 186 14.87 -28.61 13.00
C GLU A 186 14.32 -29.88 12.35
N ASN A 187 14.12 -29.85 11.02
CA ASN A 187 13.63 -30.96 10.21
C ASN A 187 12.31 -31.56 10.71
N GLY A 188 11.39 -30.72 11.21
CA GLY A 188 10.11 -31.11 11.78
C GLY A 188 10.19 -31.74 13.18
N TYR A 189 11.32 -31.62 13.89
CA TYR A 189 11.49 -32.11 15.26
C TYR A 189 11.88 -30.99 16.22
N ILE A 190 11.44 -31.12 17.48
CA ILE A 190 11.79 -30.21 18.56
C ILE A 190 13.10 -30.66 19.21
N ILE A 191 14.12 -29.79 19.15
CA ILE A 191 15.43 -30.01 19.73
C ILE A 191 15.50 -29.24 21.06
N LEU A 192 15.85 -29.96 22.14
CA LEU A 192 16.03 -29.39 23.47
C LEU A 192 17.49 -29.54 23.87
N GLU A 193 18.18 -28.42 24.08
CA GLU A 193 19.61 -28.42 24.38
C GLU A 193 19.95 -27.57 25.60
N GLN A 194 21.01 -27.94 26.30
CA GLN A 194 21.55 -27.19 27.45
C GLN A 194 22.84 -26.46 27.08
N SER A 195 22.92 -25.95 25.85
CA SER A 195 24.00 -25.08 25.40
C SER A 195 24.08 -23.79 26.23
N ASN A 196 25.19 -23.05 26.11
CA ASN A 196 25.40 -21.81 26.88
C ASN A 196 24.22 -20.85 26.74
N ARG A 197 23.91 -20.14 27.83
CA ARG A 197 22.86 -19.13 27.83
C ARG A 197 23.09 -18.11 26.72
N VAL A 198 22.03 -17.78 26.00
CA VAL A 198 22.01 -16.74 24.95
C VAL A 198 21.23 -15.57 25.50
N ASN A 199 21.77 -14.35 25.39
CA ASN A 199 21.18 -13.15 26.01
C ASN A 199 20.85 -13.37 27.49
N TYR A 200 21.77 -14.00 28.21
CA TYR A 200 21.67 -14.36 29.63
C TYR A 200 20.52 -15.31 30.01
N SER A 201 19.82 -15.88 29.03
CA SER A 201 18.58 -16.64 29.21
C SER A 201 18.68 -18.07 28.65
N ARG A 202 17.98 -19.01 29.30
CA ARG A 202 17.77 -20.39 28.83
C ARG A 202 16.46 -20.93 29.41
N PRO A 203 15.35 -20.99 28.64
CA PRO A 203 15.28 -20.77 27.19
C PRO A 203 15.54 -19.32 26.75
N SER A 204 16.02 -19.15 25.52
CA SER A 204 16.20 -17.85 24.85
C SER A 204 15.24 -17.73 23.68
N VAL A 205 14.65 -16.56 23.54
CA VAL A 205 13.75 -16.17 22.45
C VAL A 205 14.50 -16.15 21.12
N SER A 206 15.73 -15.61 21.09
CA SER A 206 16.56 -15.56 19.88
C SER A 206 16.84 -16.95 19.29
N VAL A 207 17.07 -17.93 20.16
CA VAL A 207 17.31 -19.32 19.73
C VAL A 207 16.08 -19.92 19.06
N LEU A 208 14.89 -19.73 19.67
CA LEU A 208 13.65 -20.20 19.07
C LEU A 208 13.39 -19.50 17.73
N TYR A 209 13.39 -18.16 17.71
CA TYR A 209 13.09 -17.40 16.50
C TYR A 209 14.00 -17.72 15.33
N ARG A 210 15.31 -17.88 15.58
CA ARG A 210 16.26 -18.30 14.55
C ARG A 210 15.87 -19.65 13.93
N SER A 211 15.61 -20.65 14.78
CA SER A 211 15.24 -22.00 14.32
C SER A 211 13.91 -22.01 13.57
N ILE A 212 12.91 -21.27 14.04
CA ILE A 212 11.59 -21.16 13.38
C ILE A 212 11.71 -20.49 12.02
N ALA A 213 12.52 -19.43 11.90
CA ALA A 213 12.73 -18.76 10.63
C ALA A 213 13.46 -19.66 9.62
N GLN A 214 14.44 -20.44 10.07
CA GLN A 214 15.17 -21.39 9.23
C GLN A 214 14.27 -22.56 8.76
N GLU A 215 13.42 -23.08 9.65
CA GLU A 215 12.55 -24.23 9.36
C GLU A 215 11.34 -23.85 8.49
N TYR A 216 10.65 -22.77 8.84
CA TYR A 216 9.35 -22.42 8.24
C TYR A 216 9.42 -21.24 7.27
N GLY A 217 10.49 -20.44 7.28
CA GLY A 217 10.66 -19.28 6.40
C GLY A 217 9.40 -18.39 6.34
N PRO A 218 8.80 -18.19 5.15
CA PRO A 218 7.63 -17.34 4.99
C PRO A 218 6.31 -17.91 5.55
N HIS A 219 6.32 -19.15 6.06
CA HIS A 219 5.18 -19.80 6.71
C HIS A 219 5.13 -19.58 8.23
N ALA A 220 5.92 -18.65 8.77
CA ALA A 220 5.96 -18.38 10.20
C ALA A 220 5.77 -16.92 10.59
N ILE A 221 5.26 -16.72 11.81
CA ILE A 221 5.18 -15.43 12.48
C ILE A 221 5.88 -15.52 13.84
N CYS A 222 6.87 -14.66 14.06
CA CYS A 222 7.50 -14.43 15.36
C CYS A 222 6.87 -13.20 16.03
N ILE A 223 6.31 -13.38 17.23
CA ILE A 223 5.64 -12.32 18.00
C ILE A 223 6.33 -12.15 19.34
N THR A 224 6.86 -10.96 19.59
CA THR A 224 7.44 -10.60 20.87
C THR A 224 6.46 -9.80 21.72
N SER A 225 6.25 -10.28 22.93
CA SER A 225 5.39 -9.69 23.94
C SER A 225 6.21 -9.03 25.06
N CYS A 226 5.54 -8.61 26.12
CA CYS A 226 6.12 -7.90 27.26
C CYS A 226 7.30 -8.64 27.89
N GLY A 227 8.30 -7.88 28.33
CA GLY A 227 9.50 -8.45 28.95
C GLY A 227 10.61 -7.44 29.18
N TYR A 228 11.59 -7.84 29.99
CA TYR A 228 12.85 -7.12 30.17
C TYR A 228 13.93 -7.66 29.23
N GLY A 229 14.97 -6.86 29.01
CA GLY A 229 16.11 -7.22 28.16
C GLY A 229 15.83 -7.02 26.67
N HIS A 230 16.66 -7.63 25.85
CA HIS A 230 16.67 -7.47 24.39
C HIS A 230 16.69 -8.83 23.67
N ASP A 231 16.40 -9.92 24.38
CA ASP A 231 16.39 -11.26 23.79
C ASP A 231 15.32 -11.34 22.68
N GLY A 232 15.72 -11.79 21.50
CA GLY A 232 14.95 -11.77 20.25
C GLY A 232 15.33 -10.63 19.30
N SER A 233 15.89 -9.51 19.77
CA SER A 233 16.21 -8.37 18.90
C SER A 233 17.44 -8.58 18.02
N ASP A 234 18.40 -9.39 18.49
CA ASP A 234 19.65 -9.70 17.77
C ASP A 234 19.42 -10.53 16.50
N VAL A 235 18.29 -11.24 16.40
CA VAL A 235 17.96 -12.12 15.27
C VAL A 235 16.96 -11.53 14.29
N VAL A 236 16.44 -10.32 14.52
CA VAL A 236 15.41 -9.72 13.66
C VAL A 236 15.84 -9.69 12.19
N GLY A 237 17.08 -9.30 11.91
CA GLY A 237 17.59 -9.26 10.54
C GLY A 237 17.63 -10.64 9.87
N GLU A 238 17.96 -11.68 10.62
CA GLU A 238 18.00 -13.08 10.15
C GLU A 238 16.60 -13.65 9.96
N VAL A 239 15.68 -13.37 10.88
CA VAL A 239 14.26 -13.77 10.77
C VAL A 239 13.65 -13.19 9.49
N LEU A 240 13.83 -11.88 9.27
CA LEU A 240 13.29 -11.20 8.09
C LEU A 240 13.95 -11.66 6.78
N SER A 241 15.23 -12.05 6.79
CA SER A 241 15.90 -12.55 5.56
C SER A 241 15.38 -13.90 5.10
N HIS A 242 14.77 -14.69 5.98
CA HIS A 242 14.08 -15.95 5.63
C HIS A 242 12.61 -15.72 5.21
N GLY A 243 12.14 -14.47 5.16
CA GLY A 243 10.76 -14.12 4.82
C GLY A 243 9.76 -14.32 5.97
N THR A 244 10.23 -14.70 7.17
CA THR A 244 9.40 -14.85 8.36
C THR A 244 8.90 -13.50 8.85
N TYR A 245 7.61 -13.41 9.20
CA TYR A 245 7.04 -12.18 9.71
C TYR A 245 7.46 -11.94 11.16
N MET A 246 7.77 -10.69 11.51
CA MET A 246 8.16 -10.29 12.86
C MET A 246 7.22 -9.21 13.37
N ILE A 247 6.64 -9.42 14.56
CA ILE A 247 5.69 -8.52 15.20
C ILE A 247 6.18 -8.20 16.62
N ALA A 248 6.23 -6.91 16.96
CA ALA A 248 6.41 -6.46 18.34
C ALA A 248 5.07 -6.00 18.91
N GLN A 249 4.74 -6.43 20.12
CA GLN A 249 3.60 -5.86 20.85
C GLN A 249 3.86 -4.39 21.20
N LYS A 250 2.83 -3.54 21.12
CA LYS A 250 2.92 -2.14 21.51
C LYS A 250 3.27 -2.01 23.00
N SER A 251 4.46 -1.47 23.28
CA SER A 251 5.05 -1.44 24.63
C SER A 251 4.21 -0.67 25.66
N LYS A 252 3.36 0.27 25.24
CA LYS A 252 2.42 0.98 26.13
C LYS A 252 1.42 0.06 26.84
N GLU A 253 1.22 -1.15 26.33
CA GLU A 253 0.33 -2.17 26.92
C GLU A 253 1.07 -3.14 27.85
N CYS A 254 2.38 -2.94 28.02
CA CYS A 254 3.26 -3.80 28.78
C CYS A 254 3.71 -3.16 30.08
N GLU A 255 3.74 -3.95 31.16
CA GLU A 255 4.41 -3.56 32.40
C GLU A 255 5.92 -3.51 32.24
N ALA A 256 6.49 -4.52 31.54
CA ALA A 256 7.89 -4.56 31.17
C ALA A 256 8.04 -4.29 29.66
N THR A 257 8.60 -3.14 29.32
CA THR A 257 8.56 -2.58 27.96
C THR A 257 9.82 -2.83 27.14
N LEU A 258 10.96 -3.14 27.78
CA LEU A 258 12.27 -3.13 27.13
C LEU A 258 12.39 -4.13 25.98
N MET A 259 11.81 -5.33 26.12
CA MET A 259 11.91 -6.37 25.09
C MET A 259 11.18 -5.99 23.79
N PRO A 260 9.87 -5.63 23.81
CA PRO A 260 9.21 -5.16 22.59
C PRO A 260 9.80 -3.84 22.07
N GLU A 261 10.29 -2.95 22.94
CA GLU A 261 10.97 -1.71 22.51
C GLU A 261 12.26 -2.01 21.73
N SER A 262 13.11 -2.91 22.25
CA SER A 262 14.38 -3.29 21.60
C SER A 262 14.17 -3.83 20.20
N ILE A 263 13.06 -4.55 19.99
CA ILE A 263 12.67 -5.08 18.69
C ILE A 263 12.12 -3.96 17.80
N SER A 264 11.21 -3.11 18.32
CA SER A 264 10.64 -1.99 17.56
C SER A 264 11.67 -0.95 17.07
N GLN A 265 12.80 -0.82 17.78
CA GLN A 265 13.88 0.10 17.42
C GLN A 265 14.77 -0.44 16.30
N THR A 266 14.63 -1.71 15.92
CA THR A 266 15.33 -2.23 14.75
C THR A 266 14.73 -1.61 13.49
N GLU A 267 15.56 -0.99 12.65
CA GLU A 267 15.13 -0.28 11.43
C GLU A 267 14.36 -1.16 10.41
N LYS A 268 14.30 -2.48 10.66
CA LYS A 268 13.74 -3.47 9.74
C LYS A 268 12.33 -3.94 10.11
N ILE A 269 11.80 -3.59 11.27
CA ILE A 269 10.46 -4.06 11.68
C ILE A 269 9.38 -3.09 11.25
N SER A 270 8.44 -3.63 10.47
CA SER A 270 7.30 -2.88 9.95
C SER A 270 6.07 -2.88 10.87
N HIS A 271 6.01 -3.77 11.87
CA HIS A 271 4.77 -4.06 12.61
C HIS A 271 4.94 -4.01 14.13
N VAL A 272 4.58 -2.87 14.71
CA VAL A 272 4.40 -2.69 16.16
C VAL A 272 2.89 -2.60 16.43
N LEU A 273 2.30 -3.67 16.96
CA LEU A 273 0.84 -3.86 16.99
C LEU A 273 0.30 -3.94 18.42
N SER A 274 -0.91 -3.43 18.67
CA SER A 274 -1.60 -3.66 19.95
C SER A 274 -2.01 -5.13 20.10
N ILE A 275 -2.19 -5.58 21.34
CA ILE A 275 -2.67 -6.93 21.63
C ILE A 275 -4.02 -7.22 20.96
N GLU A 276 -4.88 -6.20 20.85
CA GLU A 276 -6.16 -6.29 20.15
C GLU A 276 -5.96 -6.60 18.65
N VAL A 277 -5.08 -5.84 17.99
CA VAL A 277 -4.75 -6.03 16.57
C VAL A 277 -4.08 -7.39 16.33
N ILE A 278 -3.17 -7.82 17.22
CA ILE A 278 -2.55 -9.14 17.15
C ILE A 278 -3.63 -10.22 17.23
N CYS A 279 -4.56 -10.12 18.17
CA CYS A 279 -5.67 -11.07 18.29
C CYS A 279 -6.58 -11.10 17.06
N GLU A 280 -6.88 -9.95 16.48
CA GLU A 280 -7.66 -9.85 15.24
C GLU A 280 -6.92 -10.49 14.05
N LEU A 281 -5.61 -10.27 13.92
CA LEU A 281 -4.76 -10.93 12.94
C LEU A 281 -4.76 -12.45 13.13
N LEU A 282 -4.56 -12.93 14.35
CA LEU A 282 -4.57 -14.36 14.67
C LEU A 282 -5.93 -15.01 14.33
N ARG A 283 -7.03 -14.27 14.47
CA ARG A 283 -8.36 -14.75 14.04
C ARG A 283 -8.49 -14.86 12.52
N ILE A 284 -7.85 -13.97 11.75
CA ILE A 284 -7.82 -14.05 10.28
C ILE A 284 -7.04 -15.27 9.78
N LEU A 285 -6.03 -15.71 10.53
CA LEU A 285 -5.27 -16.93 10.21
C LEU A 285 -6.11 -18.20 10.38
N ASN A 286 -7.28 -18.12 11.03
CA ASN A 286 -8.18 -19.25 11.15
C ASN A 286 -8.94 -19.51 9.82
N ASP A 287 -9.36 -20.76 9.65
CA ASP A 287 -10.00 -21.30 8.43
C ASP A 287 -11.24 -20.49 7.97
N ASN A 288 -11.64 -20.72 6.72
CA ASN A 288 -12.69 -20.06 5.93
C ASN A 288 -14.10 -20.00 6.56
N SER A 289 -14.31 -20.60 7.73
CA SER A 289 -15.58 -20.58 8.46
C SER A 289 -15.84 -19.27 9.24
N PHE A 290 -14.88 -18.34 9.28
CA PHE A 290 -15.05 -17.06 9.95
C PHE A 290 -16.01 -16.14 9.18
N VAL A 291 -17.24 -16.01 9.68
CA VAL A 291 -18.25 -15.08 9.16
C VAL A 291 -17.69 -13.64 9.21
N ASN A 292 -17.79 -12.92 8.09
CA ASN A 292 -17.31 -11.53 7.92
C ASN A 292 -15.78 -11.35 8.00
N LYS A 293 -14.99 -12.31 7.50
CA LYS A 293 -13.52 -12.20 7.36
C LYS A 293 -13.08 -10.90 6.68
N GLU A 294 -13.79 -10.45 5.64
CA GLU A 294 -13.44 -9.21 4.93
C GLU A 294 -13.66 -7.95 5.80
N LEU A 295 -14.69 -7.92 6.64
CA LEU A 295 -14.92 -6.78 7.52
C LEU A 295 -13.85 -6.68 8.61
N LEU A 296 -13.45 -7.83 9.18
CA LEU A 296 -12.32 -7.90 10.11
C LEU A 296 -11.03 -7.46 9.42
N PHE A 297 -10.82 -7.90 8.18
CA PHE A 297 -9.68 -7.50 7.36
C PHE A 297 -9.64 -5.98 7.14
N PHE A 298 -10.73 -5.35 6.68
CA PHE A 298 -10.76 -3.90 6.49
C PHE A 298 -10.53 -3.12 7.79
N ARG A 299 -11.05 -3.59 8.92
CA ARG A 299 -10.74 -2.99 10.23
C ARG A 299 -9.26 -3.07 10.59
N LEU A 300 -8.60 -4.19 10.28
CA LEU A 300 -7.15 -4.33 10.47
C LEU A 300 -6.35 -3.39 9.57
N LEU A 301 -6.74 -3.22 8.30
CA LEU A 301 -6.11 -2.27 7.40
C LEU A 301 -6.19 -0.83 7.93
N LYS A 302 -7.35 -0.44 8.49
CA LYS A 302 -7.51 0.87 9.17
C LYS A 302 -6.52 1.02 10.33
N LYS A 303 -6.41 0.00 11.19
CA LYS A 303 -5.54 0.07 12.38
C LYS A 303 -4.05 0.04 12.05
N ILE A 304 -3.65 -0.62 10.97
CA ILE A 304 -2.25 -0.86 10.61
C ILE A 304 -1.73 0.18 9.61
N TYR A 305 -2.50 0.46 8.56
CA TYR A 305 -2.10 1.35 7.48
C TYR A 305 -2.85 2.69 7.47
N GLY A 306 -3.91 2.86 8.28
CA GLY A 306 -4.71 4.09 8.32
C GLY A 306 -5.79 4.17 7.24
N TYR A 307 -5.95 3.14 6.39
CA TYR A 307 -6.93 3.14 5.31
C TYR A 307 -8.24 2.53 5.78
N ASP A 308 -9.28 3.36 5.85
CA ASP A 308 -10.59 2.94 6.29
C ASP A 308 -11.52 2.57 5.14
N PHE A 309 -11.81 1.28 5.02
CA PHE A 309 -12.77 0.74 4.04
C PHE A 309 -14.10 0.31 4.69
N THR A 310 -14.33 0.55 5.98
CA THR A 310 -15.49 -0.03 6.68
C THR A 310 -16.83 0.51 6.18
N HIS A 311 -16.83 1.74 5.68
CA HIS A 311 -18.01 2.43 5.15
C HIS A 311 -18.02 2.54 3.62
N TYR A 312 -17.21 1.72 2.96
CA TYR A 312 -17.30 1.52 1.52
C TYR A 312 -18.37 0.47 1.21
N ASN A 313 -18.90 0.50 0.00
CA ASN A 313 -19.85 -0.49 -0.49
C ASN A 313 -19.21 -1.89 -0.47
N LEU A 314 -19.60 -2.69 0.52
CA LEU A 314 -18.99 -3.98 0.80
C LEU A 314 -19.13 -4.97 -0.36
N GLN A 315 -20.22 -4.92 -1.12
CA GLN A 315 -20.43 -5.82 -2.26
C GLN A 315 -19.42 -5.52 -3.39
N SER A 316 -19.24 -4.23 -3.71
CA SER A 316 -18.23 -3.79 -4.67
C SER A 316 -16.82 -4.14 -4.25
N LEU A 317 -16.47 -3.89 -2.97
CA LEU A 317 -15.15 -4.23 -2.45
C LEU A 317 -14.89 -5.74 -2.45
N LYS A 318 -15.85 -6.56 -2.02
CA LYS A 318 -15.72 -8.02 -2.05
C LYS A 318 -15.47 -8.55 -3.46
N ARG A 319 -16.17 -7.99 -4.46
CA ARG A 319 -15.96 -8.35 -5.86
C ARG A 319 -14.55 -7.99 -6.34
N LEU A 320 -14.08 -6.78 -6.06
CA LEU A 320 -12.73 -6.35 -6.46
C LEU A 320 -11.65 -7.16 -5.73
N LEU A 321 -11.85 -7.45 -4.45
CA LEU A 321 -10.95 -8.29 -3.66
C LEU A 321 -10.87 -9.71 -4.22
N ALA A 322 -12.02 -10.31 -4.57
CA ALA A 322 -12.04 -11.65 -5.17
C ALA A 322 -11.29 -11.71 -6.51
N LEU A 323 -11.44 -10.68 -7.35
CA LEU A 323 -10.68 -10.56 -8.60
C LEU A 323 -9.18 -10.45 -8.35
N GLU A 324 -8.77 -9.65 -7.36
CA GLU A 324 -7.35 -9.51 -7.02
C GLU A 324 -6.77 -10.81 -6.46
N ILE A 325 -7.49 -11.52 -5.59
CA ILE A 325 -7.05 -12.82 -5.08
C ILE A 325 -6.90 -13.82 -6.24
N GLN A 326 -7.85 -13.84 -7.17
CA GLN A 326 -7.80 -14.73 -8.35
C GLN A 326 -6.61 -14.42 -9.26
N ARG A 327 -6.29 -13.13 -9.46
CA ARG A 327 -5.18 -12.66 -10.30
C ARG A 327 -3.82 -13.14 -9.80
N CYS A 328 -3.66 -13.23 -8.47
CA CYS A 328 -2.40 -13.61 -7.85
C CYS A 328 -2.10 -15.13 -7.88
N ALA A 329 -2.87 -15.93 -8.62
CA ALA A 329 -2.56 -17.32 -8.98
C ALA A 329 -2.24 -18.26 -7.81
N SER A 330 -2.80 -18.01 -6.62
CA SER A 330 -2.75 -18.97 -5.52
C SER A 330 -4.05 -19.77 -5.45
N ASP A 331 -3.95 -21.09 -5.41
CA ASP A 331 -5.06 -21.99 -5.06
C ASP A 331 -5.54 -21.79 -3.59
N ASN A 332 -4.97 -20.82 -2.87
CA ASN A 332 -5.13 -20.64 -1.44
C ASN A 332 -5.51 -19.21 -1.03
N HIS A 333 -6.80 -19.01 -0.76
CA HIS A 333 -7.37 -17.74 -0.33
C HIS A 333 -6.91 -17.30 1.08
N ASN A 334 -6.45 -18.20 1.94
CA ASN A 334 -6.10 -17.89 3.34
C ASN A 334 -4.78 -17.13 3.46
N GLY A 335 -3.84 -17.45 2.58
CA GLY A 335 -2.56 -16.78 2.42
C GLY A 335 -2.66 -15.27 2.15
N PHE A 336 -3.70 -14.87 1.40
CA PHE A 336 -3.84 -13.50 0.91
C PHE A 336 -3.93 -12.49 2.07
N TYR A 337 -4.91 -12.63 2.95
CA TYR A 337 -5.29 -11.63 3.94
C TYR A 337 -4.14 -11.27 4.88
N HIS A 338 -3.52 -12.27 5.50
CA HIS A 338 -2.45 -12.02 6.46
C HIS A 338 -1.21 -11.48 5.77
N SER A 339 -0.93 -11.90 4.54
CA SER A 339 0.22 -11.37 3.81
C SER A 339 0.03 -9.90 3.44
N VAL A 340 -1.18 -9.47 3.11
CA VAL A 340 -1.49 -8.05 2.90
C VAL A 340 -1.36 -7.27 4.22
N ILE A 341 -1.87 -7.82 5.31
CA ILE A 341 -1.76 -7.20 6.63
C ILE A 341 -0.29 -7.04 7.06
N LEU A 342 0.55 -8.05 6.81
CA LEU A 342 1.93 -8.09 7.29
C LEU A 342 2.97 -7.64 6.26
N ASN A 343 2.55 -7.28 5.04
CA ASN A 343 3.44 -6.78 4.01
C ASN A 343 2.85 -5.54 3.33
N LYS A 344 3.47 -4.39 3.63
CA LYS A 344 3.08 -3.08 3.08
C LYS A 344 3.07 -3.08 1.55
N GLU A 345 4.03 -3.78 0.95
CA GLU A 345 4.15 -3.90 -0.50
C GLU A 345 2.91 -4.59 -1.11
N ARG A 346 2.44 -5.68 -0.47
CA ARG A 346 1.24 -6.39 -0.89
C ARG A 346 -0.02 -5.58 -0.62
N PHE A 347 -0.05 -4.80 0.45
CA PHE A 347 -1.11 -3.84 0.72
C PHE A 347 -1.23 -2.78 -0.37
N GLU A 348 -0.13 -2.14 -0.78
CA GLU A 348 -0.15 -1.14 -1.85
C GLU A 348 -0.61 -1.72 -3.19
N LYS A 349 -0.20 -2.97 -3.50
CA LYS A 349 -0.72 -3.70 -4.68
C LYS A 349 -2.24 -3.88 -4.61
N MET A 350 -2.75 -4.36 -3.48
CA MET A 350 -4.19 -4.54 -3.29
C MET A 350 -4.94 -3.20 -3.31
N LEU A 351 -4.44 -2.17 -2.63
CA LEU A 351 -5.08 -0.85 -2.56
C LEU A 351 -5.42 -0.34 -3.96
N PHE A 352 -4.46 -0.39 -4.88
CA PHE A 352 -4.70 0.03 -6.25
C PHE A 352 -5.67 -0.89 -7.01
N ALA A 353 -5.71 -2.20 -6.70
CA ALA A 353 -6.71 -3.09 -7.32
C ALA A 353 -8.14 -2.78 -6.85
N LEU A 354 -8.27 -2.27 -5.62
CA LEU A 354 -9.55 -1.88 -5.04
C LEU A 354 -10.01 -0.48 -5.48
N THR A 355 -9.12 0.38 -6.00
CA THR A 355 -9.49 1.69 -6.54
C THR A 355 -9.75 1.59 -8.05
N VAL A 356 -10.93 2.03 -8.49
CA VAL A 356 -11.25 2.08 -9.93
C VAL A 356 -10.61 3.34 -10.52
N ASN A 357 -9.51 3.17 -11.24
CA ASN A 357 -8.65 4.27 -11.68
C ASN A 357 -8.90 4.70 -13.15
N VAL A 358 -10.02 4.30 -13.75
CA VAL A 358 -10.31 4.59 -15.18
C VAL A 358 -10.86 6.00 -15.32
N THR A 359 -10.10 6.85 -16.03
CA THR A 359 -10.45 8.23 -16.33
C THR A 359 -9.99 8.62 -17.74
N GLU A 360 -10.54 9.70 -18.27
CA GLU A 360 -10.30 10.17 -19.64
C GLU A 360 -10.32 11.70 -19.65
N PHE A 361 -9.61 12.31 -20.60
CA PHE A 361 -9.67 13.76 -20.78
C PHE A 361 -11.08 14.17 -21.19
N PHE A 362 -11.60 15.20 -20.51
CA PHE A 362 -12.94 15.75 -20.71
C PHE A 362 -14.04 14.68 -20.62
N ARG A 363 -13.87 13.69 -19.73
CA ARG A 363 -14.86 12.63 -19.51
C ARG A 363 -16.25 13.22 -19.25
N LYS A 364 -17.23 12.79 -20.06
CA LYS A 364 -18.58 13.36 -20.13
C LYS A 364 -18.53 14.87 -20.43
N PRO A 365 -18.19 15.26 -21.67
CA PRO A 365 -17.85 16.63 -22.04
C PRO A 365 -18.89 17.69 -21.63
N TYR A 366 -20.18 17.35 -21.72
CA TYR A 366 -21.27 18.26 -21.33
C TYR A 366 -21.15 18.76 -19.88
N SER A 367 -20.65 17.92 -18.96
CA SER A 367 -20.42 18.25 -17.55
C SER A 367 -19.41 19.39 -17.39
N PHE A 368 -18.33 19.38 -18.19
CA PHE A 368 -17.34 20.46 -18.21
C PHE A 368 -17.89 21.71 -18.88
N LYS A 369 -18.70 21.56 -19.92
CA LYS A 369 -19.33 22.69 -20.60
C LYS A 369 -20.23 23.49 -19.66
N GLY A 370 -21.03 22.81 -18.82
CA GLY A 370 -21.83 23.48 -17.79
C GLY A 370 -20.96 24.17 -16.73
N LEU A 371 -19.88 23.51 -16.29
CA LEU A 371 -18.92 24.09 -15.33
C LEU A 371 -18.27 25.39 -15.84
N ASN A 372 -17.93 25.46 -17.13
CA ASN A 372 -17.28 26.62 -17.73
C ASN A 372 -18.06 27.92 -17.50
N HIS A 373 -19.40 27.87 -17.61
CA HIS A 373 -20.26 29.02 -17.36
C HIS A 373 -20.08 29.57 -15.93
N PHE A 374 -20.07 28.70 -14.92
CA PHE A 374 -19.92 29.12 -13.53
C PHE A 374 -18.51 29.63 -13.22
N ILE A 375 -17.49 29.09 -13.87
CA ILE A 375 -16.11 29.62 -13.76
C ILE A 375 -16.03 31.03 -14.31
N GLU A 376 -16.65 31.31 -15.47
CA GLU A 376 -16.70 32.66 -16.04
C GLU A 376 -17.44 33.66 -15.16
N GLU A 377 -18.53 33.25 -14.49
CA GLU A 377 -19.23 34.10 -13.54
C GLU A 377 -18.42 34.34 -12.26
N GLU A 378 -17.81 33.28 -11.69
CA GLU A 378 -17.00 33.39 -10.47
C GLU A 378 -15.78 34.29 -10.69
N GLN A 379 -15.11 34.19 -11.84
CA GLN A 379 -13.94 35.01 -12.18
C GLN A 379 -14.23 36.52 -12.14
N LYS A 380 -15.49 36.94 -12.36
CA LYS A 380 -15.88 38.36 -12.26
C LYS A 380 -15.86 38.88 -10.82
N ILE A 381 -15.97 37.98 -9.85
CA ILE A 381 -16.11 38.29 -8.42
C ILE A 381 -14.81 37.95 -7.68
N SER A 382 -14.20 36.81 -8.01
CA SER A 382 -12.94 36.35 -7.44
C SER A 382 -11.86 36.27 -8.53
N PRO A 383 -10.87 37.19 -8.54
CA PRO A 383 -9.81 37.14 -9.53
C PRO A 383 -8.92 35.92 -9.36
N HIS A 384 -8.81 35.40 -8.14
CA HIS A 384 -8.06 34.19 -7.80
C HIS A 384 -9.00 33.05 -7.47
N MET A 385 -8.92 31.95 -8.21
CA MET A 385 -9.80 30.79 -8.00
C MET A 385 -9.00 29.58 -7.55
N LYS A 386 -9.51 28.90 -6.52
CA LYS A 386 -8.99 27.61 -6.07
C LYS A 386 -9.98 26.50 -6.40
N PHE A 387 -9.45 25.45 -6.99
CA PHE A 387 -10.20 24.25 -7.37
C PHE A 387 -9.68 23.05 -6.59
N TRP A 388 -10.57 22.15 -6.20
CA TRP A 388 -10.20 20.83 -5.68
C TRP A 388 -10.83 19.73 -6.52
N VAL A 389 -10.01 18.91 -7.17
CA VAL A 389 -10.40 17.68 -7.85
C VAL A 389 -10.16 16.51 -6.91
N ALA A 390 -11.22 16.03 -6.27
CA ALA A 390 -11.21 14.96 -5.29
C ALA A 390 -11.46 13.59 -5.95
N GLY A 391 -10.44 12.72 -5.93
CA GLY A 391 -10.40 11.45 -6.67
C GLY A 391 -9.90 11.65 -8.10
N CYS A 392 -8.70 12.24 -8.24
CA CYS A 392 -8.18 12.65 -9.55
C CYS A 392 -7.65 11.49 -10.42
N ALA A 393 -7.49 10.28 -9.86
CA ALA A 393 -6.87 9.14 -10.53
C ALA A 393 -5.53 9.55 -11.20
N SER A 394 -5.34 9.26 -12.49
CA SER A 394 -4.14 9.61 -13.27
C SER A 394 -4.10 11.08 -13.72
N GLY A 395 -5.01 11.95 -13.26
CA GLY A 395 -4.93 13.40 -13.40
C GLY A 395 -5.68 13.99 -14.60
N GLU A 396 -6.25 13.19 -15.49
CA GLU A 396 -6.92 13.64 -16.72
C GLU A 396 -8.01 14.67 -16.45
N GLU A 397 -8.79 14.50 -15.37
CA GLU A 397 -9.82 15.47 -14.97
C GLU A 397 -9.22 16.81 -14.52
N ALA A 398 -8.15 16.78 -13.73
CA ALA A 398 -7.44 17.98 -13.28
C ALA A 398 -6.79 18.73 -14.45
N TYR A 399 -6.18 17.99 -15.40
CA TYR A 399 -5.61 18.60 -16.59
C TYR A 399 -6.68 19.14 -17.54
N SER A 400 -7.82 18.48 -17.71
CA SER A 400 -8.94 19.02 -18.48
C SER A 400 -9.47 20.33 -17.91
N LEU A 401 -9.58 20.44 -16.58
CA LEU A 401 -9.90 21.70 -15.92
C LEU A 401 -8.82 22.77 -16.18
N GLY A 402 -7.54 22.40 -16.09
CA GLY A 402 -6.42 23.30 -16.41
C GLY A 402 -6.45 23.81 -17.86
N MET A 403 -6.74 22.94 -18.83
CA MET A 403 -6.91 23.29 -20.24
C MET A 403 -8.07 24.26 -20.46
N MET A 404 -9.19 24.05 -19.78
CA MET A 404 -10.36 24.94 -19.84
C MET A 404 -10.04 26.33 -19.27
N LEU A 405 -9.32 26.38 -18.14
CA LEU A 405 -8.84 27.64 -17.56
C LEU A 405 -7.81 28.34 -18.46
N HIS A 406 -6.97 27.58 -19.16
CA HIS A 406 -5.99 28.11 -20.12
C HIS A 406 -6.65 28.73 -21.35
N GLU A 407 -7.72 28.11 -21.85
CA GLU A 407 -8.51 28.67 -22.95
C GLU A 407 -9.12 30.03 -22.59
N ASN A 408 -9.65 30.15 -21.37
CA ASN A 408 -10.30 31.37 -20.92
C ASN A 408 -9.34 32.47 -20.46
N GLY A 409 -8.04 32.18 -20.37
CA GLY A 409 -7.06 33.11 -19.83
C GLY A 409 -7.12 33.26 -18.30
N PHE A 410 -7.73 32.30 -17.60
CA PHE A 410 -7.88 32.30 -16.13
C PHE A 410 -6.82 31.45 -15.42
N LEU A 411 -6.06 30.65 -16.18
CA LEU A 411 -5.05 29.73 -15.65
C LEU A 411 -4.03 30.43 -14.72
N GLU A 412 -3.56 31.62 -15.09
CA GLU A 412 -2.52 32.30 -14.32
C GLU A 412 -2.95 32.67 -12.90
N ASN A 413 -4.23 32.99 -12.71
CA ASN A 413 -4.80 33.35 -11.43
C ASN A 413 -5.50 32.18 -10.73
N SER A 414 -5.35 30.96 -11.23
CA SER A 414 -6.02 29.78 -10.69
C SER A 414 -5.01 28.78 -10.10
N LEU A 415 -5.45 28.02 -9.09
CA LEU A 415 -4.69 26.91 -8.53
C LEU A 415 -5.59 25.70 -8.37
N ILE A 416 -5.16 24.56 -8.94
CA ILE A 416 -5.89 23.29 -8.89
C ILE A 416 -5.20 22.38 -7.88
N TYR A 417 -5.94 21.93 -6.88
CA TYR A 417 -5.53 20.90 -5.95
C TYR A 417 -6.14 19.59 -6.43
N ALA A 418 -5.33 18.58 -6.73
CA ALA A 418 -5.79 17.30 -7.27
C ALA A 418 -5.35 16.18 -6.33
N THR A 419 -6.31 15.43 -5.81
CA THR A 419 -6.03 14.46 -4.76
C THR A 419 -6.61 13.10 -5.06
N ASP A 420 -5.92 12.06 -4.60
CA ASP A 420 -6.39 10.68 -4.68
C ASP A 420 -5.94 9.90 -3.44
N ILE A 421 -6.67 8.84 -3.10
CA ILE A 421 -6.29 7.92 -2.01
C ILE A 421 -5.05 7.10 -2.40
N ASN A 422 -4.81 6.90 -3.70
CA ASN A 422 -3.76 6.07 -4.23
C ASN A 422 -2.53 6.89 -4.67
N GLU A 423 -1.48 6.89 -3.85
CA GLU A 423 -0.25 7.65 -4.12
C GLU A 423 0.40 7.28 -5.47
N MET A 424 0.30 6.03 -5.93
CA MET A 424 0.82 5.65 -7.25
C MET A 424 0.11 6.41 -8.38
N MET A 425 -1.22 6.59 -8.28
CA MET A 425 -1.99 7.35 -9.26
C MET A 425 -1.64 8.83 -9.22
N VAL A 426 -1.45 9.39 -8.02
CA VAL A 426 -0.97 10.77 -7.83
C VAL A 426 0.38 10.99 -8.50
N GLN A 427 1.31 10.03 -8.40
CA GLN A 427 2.62 10.11 -9.06
C GLN A 427 2.52 10.00 -10.58
N ILE A 428 1.67 9.12 -11.11
CA ILE A 428 1.36 9.05 -12.55
C ILE A 428 0.78 10.38 -13.04
N ALA A 429 -0.13 10.99 -12.27
CA ALA A 429 -0.72 12.28 -12.59
C ALA A 429 0.31 13.41 -12.60
N ARG A 430 1.23 13.44 -11.62
CA ARG A 430 2.37 14.38 -11.59
C ARG A 430 3.29 14.25 -12.80
N ASN A 431 3.46 13.03 -13.32
CA ASN A 431 4.26 12.83 -14.53
C ASN A 431 3.63 13.52 -15.73
N GLY A 432 2.29 13.58 -15.82
CA GLY A 432 1.58 14.27 -16.90
C GLY A 432 1.92 13.70 -18.29
N LEU A 433 2.19 12.40 -18.37
CA LEU A 433 2.52 11.64 -19.57
C LEU A 433 1.41 10.63 -19.85
N TYR A 434 0.88 10.65 -21.07
CA TYR A 434 -0.30 9.86 -21.45
C TYR A 434 -0.12 9.20 -22.81
N SER A 435 -0.59 7.96 -22.94
CA SER A 435 -0.54 7.20 -24.20
C SER A 435 -1.30 7.89 -25.33
N VAL A 436 -0.79 7.79 -26.55
CA VAL A 436 -1.52 8.25 -27.75
C VAL A 436 -2.69 7.34 -28.14
N GLU A 437 -2.82 6.15 -27.54
CA GLU A 437 -3.89 5.19 -27.84
C GLU A 437 -5.29 5.81 -27.77
N HIS A 438 -5.54 6.66 -26.77
CA HIS A 438 -6.83 7.34 -26.56
C HIS A 438 -6.87 8.77 -27.10
N LEU A 439 -5.83 9.22 -27.82
CA LEU A 439 -5.71 10.63 -28.25
C LEU A 439 -6.87 11.10 -29.13
N SER A 440 -7.36 10.24 -30.04
CA SER A 440 -8.50 10.57 -30.91
C SER A 440 -9.78 10.81 -30.11
N THR A 441 -10.07 9.97 -29.13
CA THR A 441 -11.22 10.13 -28.22
C THR A 441 -11.06 11.38 -27.36
N ASN A 442 -9.86 11.62 -26.82
CA ASN A 442 -9.56 12.81 -26.01
C ASN A 442 -9.77 14.11 -26.82
N ARG A 443 -9.33 14.15 -28.08
CA ARG A 443 -9.56 15.29 -28.98
C ARG A 443 -11.04 15.54 -29.24
N LEU A 444 -11.81 14.49 -29.50
CA LEU A 444 -13.26 14.60 -29.74
C LEU A 444 -14.00 15.11 -28.49
N ASN A 445 -13.66 14.58 -27.32
CA ASN A 445 -14.21 15.03 -26.04
C ASN A 445 -13.87 16.50 -25.80
N ALA A 446 -12.60 16.88 -25.97
CA ALA A 446 -12.11 18.25 -25.79
C ALA A 446 -12.79 19.23 -26.74
N GLN A 447 -12.97 18.89 -28.01
CA GLN A 447 -13.63 19.75 -29.01
C GLN A 447 -15.09 20.11 -28.65
N THR A 448 -15.73 19.30 -27.81
CA THR A 448 -17.09 19.58 -27.33
C THR A 448 -17.11 20.66 -26.24
N VAL A 449 -15.97 20.91 -25.58
CA VAL A 449 -15.82 21.81 -24.42
C VAL A 449 -15.01 23.06 -24.81
N LEU A 450 -13.83 22.84 -25.39
CA LEU A 450 -12.88 23.86 -25.81
C LEU A 450 -13.34 24.47 -27.14
N GLN A 451 -13.63 25.77 -27.14
CA GLN A 451 -14.21 26.50 -28.28
C GLN A 451 -13.19 27.39 -29.00
N LYS A 452 -12.15 27.84 -28.30
CA LYS A 452 -11.17 28.81 -28.81
C LYS A 452 -9.83 28.16 -29.14
N LYS A 453 -9.38 27.17 -28.34
CA LYS A 453 -8.08 26.50 -28.52
C LYS A 453 -8.28 25.00 -28.76
N PRO A 454 -7.59 24.38 -29.74
CA PRO A 454 -7.62 22.94 -29.90
C PRO A 454 -6.92 22.24 -28.73
N PHE A 455 -7.30 20.98 -28.48
CA PHE A 455 -6.64 20.13 -27.47
C PHE A 455 -5.12 20.11 -27.61
N ASP A 456 -4.64 20.05 -28.86
CA ASP A 456 -3.23 19.89 -29.20
C ASP A 456 -2.34 21.08 -28.80
N GLU A 457 -2.91 22.28 -28.60
CA GLU A 457 -2.15 23.44 -28.07
C GLU A 457 -1.74 23.24 -26.61
N ASN A 458 -2.38 22.31 -25.90
CA ASN A 458 -2.16 22.06 -24.48
C ASN A 458 -1.25 20.85 -24.22
N ILE A 459 -0.72 20.23 -25.27
CA ILE A 459 0.13 19.04 -25.17
C ILE A 459 1.39 19.16 -26.02
N GLN A 460 2.38 18.34 -25.72
CA GLN A 460 3.54 18.08 -26.57
C GLN A 460 3.47 16.62 -27.02
N LEU A 461 3.13 16.42 -28.29
CA LEU A 461 2.98 15.10 -28.89
C LEU A 461 4.36 14.49 -29.21
N LYS A 462 4.58 13.25 -28.76
CA LYS A 462 5.68 12.38 -29.19
C LYS A 462 5.13 11.19 -29.96
N GLU A 463 6.00 10.25 -30.34
CA GLU A 463 5.62 9.09 -31.17
C GLU A 463 4.57 8.18 -30.51
N SER A 464 4.76 7.81 -29.24
CA SER A 464 3.93 6.83 -28.51
C SER A 464 3.17 7.40 -27.32
N PHE A 465 3.46 8.63 -26.92
CA PHE A 465 2.77 9.34 -25.84
C PHE A 465 2.75 10.84 -26.08
N PHE A 466 1.98 11.57 -25.30
CA PHE A 466 2.05 13.02 -25.21
C PHE A 466 2.25 13.47 -23.77
N SER A 467 2.81 14.67 -23.59
CA SER A 467 2.93 15.31 -22.29
C SER A 467 2.06 16.56 -22.21
N ILE A 468 1.57 16.90 -21.02
CA ILE A 468 0.86 18.18 -20.79
C ILE A 468 1.87 19.32 -20.75
N THR A 469 1.51 20.48 -21.33
CA THR A 469 2.37 21.67 -21.30
C THR A 469 2.72 22.10 -19.87
N GLU A 470 3.93 22.64 -19.72
CA GLU A 470 4.45 23.12 -18.43
C GLU A 470 3.59 24.23 -17.80
N GLU A 471 2.96 25.07 -18.63
CA GLU A 471 2.09 26.16 -18.18
C GLU A 471 0.92 25.63 -17.35
N ILE A 472 0.26 24.56 -17.81
CA ILE A 472 -0.86 23.94 -17.09
C ILE A 472 -0.33 23.17 -15.88
N ARG A 473 0.71 22.35 -16.05
CA ARG A 473 1.27 21.50 -14.97
C ARG A 473 1.64 22.30 -13.73
N LYS A 474 2.26 23.47 -13.88
CA LYS A 474 2.69 24.33 -12.76
C LYS A 474 1.53 24.86 -11.91
N LYS A 475 0.30 24.82 -12.41
CA LYS A 475 -0.91 25.25 -11.70
C LYS A 475 -1.67 24.11 -11.03
N ILE A 476 -1.15 22.88 -11.07
CA ILE A 476 -1.77 21.72 -10.45
C ILE A 476 -0.87 21.18 -9.34
N LEU A 477 -1.41 21.15 -8.12
CA LEU A 477 -0.79 20.57 -6.94
C LEU A 477 -1.40 19.19 -6.68
N PHE A 478 -0.60 18.16 -6.89
CA PHE A 478 -0.98 16.77 -6.63
C PHE A 478 -0.51 16.34 -5.25
N PHE A 479 -1.35 15.65 -4.47
CA PHE A 479 -0.98 15.02 -3.20
C PHE A 479 -1.99 13.94 -2.80
N GLN A 480 -1.55 12.99 -1.98
CA GLN A 480 -2.44 12.00 -1.40
C GLN A 480 -3.44 12.65 -0.45
N HIS A 481 -4.71 12.27 -0.55
CA HIS A 481 -5.77 12.63 0.40
C HIS A 481 -6.79 11.50 0.46
N ASN A 482 -7.12 11.06 1.65
CA ASN A 482 -8.15 10.06 1.90
C ASN A 482 -9.45 10.72 2.38
N LEU A 483 -10.45 10.76 1.51
CA LEU A 483 -11.78 11.32 1.82
C LEU A 483 -12.45 10.69 3.06
N ALA A 484 -12.08 9.46 3.44
CA ALA A 484 -12.66 8.79 4.61
C ALA A 484 -12.01 9.16 5.95
N THR A 485 -10.78 9.69 5.96
CA THR A 485 -10.02 9.91 7.19
C THR A 485 -9.45 11.31 7.34
N ASP A 486 -9.18 11.97 6.23
CA ASP A 486 -8.45 13.23 6.22
C ASP A 486 -9.42 14.41 6.31
N SER A 487 -8.99 15.48 6.97
CA SER A 487 -9.79 16.68 7.16
C SER A 487 -9.69 17.65 5.99
N SER A 488 -10.44 18.75 6.08
CA SER A 488 -10.26 19.90 5.20
C SER A 488 -8.84 20.44 5.34
N PHE A 489 -8.25 20.85 4.23
CA PHE A 489 -6.88 21.36 4.16
C PHE A 489 -6.78 22.74 3.49
N ASN A 490 -7.87 23.25 2.92
CA ASN A 490 -7.96 24.58 2.31
C ASN A 490 -9.41 24.99 2.11
N GLU A 491 -9.60 26.25 1.70
CA GLU A 491 -10.87 26.79 1.21
C GLU A 491 -10.84 26.87 -0.33
N PHE A 492 -11.93 26.46 -0.99
CA PHE A 492 -12.05 26.34 -2.44
C PHE A 492 -13.29 27.07 -2.99
N ASN A 493 -13.14 27.69 -4.16
CA ASN A 493 -14.27 28.19 -4.94
C ASN A 493 -15.02 27.05 -5.62
N PHE A 494 -14.30 26.00 -6.04
CA PHE A 494 -14.86 24.85 -6.73
C PHE A 494 -14.31 23.54 -6.17
N ILE A 495 -15.20 22.58 -5.92
CA ILE A 495 -14.84 21.18 -5.66
C ILE A 495 -15.49 20.32 -6.75
N LEU A 496 -14.69 19.47 -7.38
CA LEU A 496 -15.12 18.44 -8.32
C LEU A 496 -14.88 17.09 -7.66
N CYS A 497 -15.93 16.29 -7.50
CA CYS A 497 -15.82 14.91 -7.02
C CYS A 497 -16.74 14.02 -7.85
N LYS A 498 -16.19 13.41 -8.91
CA LYS A 498 -16.95 12.68 -9.91
C LYS A 498 -16.60 11.20 -9.87
N ASN A 499 -17.62 10.36 -9.80
CA ASN A 499 -17.50 8.89 -9.85
C ASN A 499 -16.69 8.29 -8.69
N VAL A 500 -16.78 8.90 -7.51
CA VAL A 500 -16.11 8.45 -6.28
C VAL A 500 -17.12 8.06 -5.21
N LEU A 501 -18.17 8.86 -5.02
CA LEU A 501 -19.16 8.65 -3.96
C LEU A 501 -19.98 7.37 -4.16
N ILE A 502 -20.05 6.87 -5.39
CA ILE A 502 -20.67 5.57 -5.73
C ILE A 502 -20.05 4.37 -4.99
N TYR A 503 -18.86 4.53 -4.43
CA TYR A 503 -18.18 3.48 -3.65
C TYR A 503 -18.46 3.56 -2.14
N PHE A 504 -19.19 4.58 -1.68
CA PHE A 504 -19.41 4.84 -0.26
C PHE A 504 -20.83 4.45 0.16
N ASP A 505 -21.00 4.05 1.42
CA ASP A 505 -22.32 3.98 2.05
C ASP A 505 -22.80 5.37 2.50
N ASP A 506 -24.02 5.44 3.03
CA ASP A 506 -24.64 6.70 3.45
C ASP A 506 -23.85 7.40 4.58
N GLU A 507 -23.18 6.66 5.45
CA GLU A 507 -22.43 7.21 6.59
C GLU A 507 -21.15 7.91 6.09
N LEU A 508 -20.40 7.27 5.20
CA LEU A 508 -19.21 7.88 4.60
C LEU A 508 -19.59 8.99 3.62
N GLN A 509 -20.67 8.86 2.85
CA GLN A 509 -21.15 9.98 2.04
C GLN A 509 -21.46 11.21 2.90
N ASN A 510 -22.13 11.05 4.05
CA ASN A 510 -22.38 12.15 4.99
C ASN A 510 -21.09 12.85 5.44
N GLN A 511 -20.08 12.07 5.84
CA GLN A 511 -18.78 12.61 6.26
C GLN A 511 -18.08 13.38 5.12
N VAL A 512 -18.10 12.81 3.90
CA VAL A 512 -17.47 13.43 2.73
C VAL A 512 -18.21 14.70 2.29
N PHE A 513 -19.54 14.72 2.32
CA PHE A 513 -20.30 15.94 2.04
C PHE A 513 -20.06 17.02 3.09
N GLN A 514 -19.89 16.65 4.37
CA GLN A 514 -19.50 17.60 5.42
C GLN A 514 -18.13 18.19 5.14
N LEU A 515 -17.15 17.34 4.78
CA LEU A 515 -15.81 17.77 4.37
C LEU A 515 -15.85 18.74 3.19
N PHE A 516 -16.64 18.46 2.15
CA PHE A 516 -16.82 19.37 1.02
C PHE A 516 -17.48 20.69 1.44
N TYR A 517 -18.52 20.64 2.26
CA TYR A 517 -19.18 21.83 2.75
C TYR A 517 -18.24 22.73 3.56
N ASP A 518 -17.42 22.14 4.43
CA ASP A 518 -16.44 22.85 5.25
C ASP A 518 -15.26 23.41 4.44
N SER A 519 -14.96 22.78 3.29
CA SER A 519 -13.86 23.19 2.40
C SER A 519 -14.30 24.19 1.32
N LEU A 520 -15.60 24.37 1.09
CA LEU A 520 -16.11 25.35 0.12
C LEU A 520 -16.20 26.75 0.72
N SER A 521 -15.75 27.75 -0.03
CA SER A 521 -16.04 29.14 0.26
C SER A 521 -17.56 29.40 0.20
N VAL A 522 -18.01 30.45 0.88
CA VAL A 522 -19.40 30.92 0.79
C VAL A 522 -19.73 31.22 -0.67
N GLY A 523 -20.81 30.62 -1.19
CA GLY A 523 -21.20 30.75 -2.59
C GLY A 523 -20.38 29.91 -3.58
N GLY A 524 -19.42 29.11 -3.11
CA GLY A 524 -18.64 28.19 -3.94
C GLY A 524 -19.47 27.02 -4.48
N TYR A 525 -18.90 26.29 -5.44
CA TYR A 525 -19.60 25.28 -6.23
C TYR A 525 -19.04 23.88 -6.01
N LEU A 526 -19.94 22.91 -5.84
CA LEU A 526 -19.67 21.48 -5.85
C LEU A 526 -20.19 20.87 -7.15
N GLN A 527 -19.34 20.17 -7.88
CA GLN A 527 -19.74 19.34 -9.02
C GLN A 527 -19.59 17.86 -8.68
N LEU A 528 -20.66 17.09 -8.89
CA LEU A 528 -20.66 15.64 -8.72
C LEU A 528 -20.70 14.91 -10.07
N GLY A 529 -20.44 13.61 -10.05
CA GLY A 529 -20.65 12.75 -11.21
C GLY A 529 -22.14 12.60 -11.53
N THR A 530 -22.44 12.26 -12.77
CA THR A 530 -23.81 12.34 -13.31
C THR A 530 -24.79 11.35 -12.66
N SER A 531 -24.24 10.25 -12.12
CA SER A 531 -24.97 9.21 -11.38
C SER A 531 -25.00 9.47 -9.87
N GLU A 532 -24.41 10.58 -9.41
CA GLU A 532 -24.30 10.95 -8.01
C GLU A 532 -25.23 12.13 -7.72
N THR A 533 -25.73 12.23 -6.49
CA THR A 533 -26.65 13.27 -6.05
C THR A 533 -26.34 13.68 -4.61
N LEU A 534 -26.79 14.86 -4.21
CA LEU A 534 -26.78 15.24 -2.80
C LEU A 534 -27.63 14.28 -1.98
N ILE A 535 -27.07 13.82 -0.87
CA ILE A 535 -27.82 13.12 0.19
C ILE A 535 -28.79 14.08 0.87
N PHE A 536 -29.79 13.52 1.56
CA PHE A 536 -30.92 14.27 2.09
C PHE A 536 -30.48 15.40 3.03
N GLU A 537 -29.50 15.14 3.89
CA GLU A 537 -28.98 16.01 4.94
C GLU A 537 -28.36 17.31 4.41
N PHE A 538 -27.91 17.31 3.14
CA PHE A 538 -27.23 18.44 2.52
C PHE A 538 -28.08 19.19 1.47
N ARG A 539 -29.31 18.74 1.21
CA ARG A 539 -30.16 19.38 0.19
C ARG A 539 -30.51 20.83 0.50
N ASP A 540 -30.72 21.16 1.77
CA ASP A 540 -31.04 22.54 2.18
C ASP A 540 -29.79 23.43 2.33
N ARG A 541 -28.60 22.83 2.31
CA ARG A 541 -27.31 23.52 2.42
C ARG A 541 -26.72 23.88 1.05
N PHE A 542 -27.29 23.34 -0.02
CA PHE A 542 -26.82 23.54 -1.38
C PHE A 542 -27.98 23.87 -2.32
N LYS A 543 -27.82 24.93 -3.11
CA LYS A 543 -28.74 25.26 -4.19
C LYS A 543 -28.34 24.51 -5.45
N VAL A 544 -29.26 23.78 -6.07
CA VAL A 544 -29.03 23.17 -7.39
C VAL A 544 -29.01 24.28 -8.43
N VAL A 545 -27.86 24.50 -9.09
CA VAL A 545 -27.69 25.56 -10.10
C VAL A 545 -27.66 25.01 -11.52
N ASP A 546 -27.20 23.77 -11.70
CA ASP A 546 -27.31 23.03 -12.96
C ASP A 546 -27.51 21.53 -12.65
N ILE A 547 -28.69 21.00 -12.99
CA ILE A 547 -29.04 19.61 -12.71
C ILE A 547 -28.42 18.63 -13.70
N GLU A 548 -28.20 19.05 -14.96
CA GLU A 548 -27.66 18.21 -16.01
C GLU A 548 -26.17 17.96 -15.76
N SER A 549 -25.44 19.02 -15.42
CA SER A 549 -24.01 18.98 -15.08
C SER A 549 -23.74 18.65 -13.60
N ARG A 550 -24.79 18.41 -12.80
CA ARG A 550 -24.73 18.12 -11.34
C ARG A 550 -23.90 19.15 -10.55
N ILE A 551 -24.20 20.42 -10.76
CA ILE A 551 -23.54 21.54 -10.09
C ILE A 551 -24.46 22.12 -9.02
N PHE A 552 -23.89 22.26 -7.83
CA PHE A 552 -24.54 22.71 -6.62
C PHE A 552 -23.77 23.89 -6.03
N GLN A 553 -24.44 24.91 -5.54
CA GLN A 553 -23.82 26.08 -4.93
C GLN A 553 -24.05 26.07 -3.42
N LYS A 554 -23.00 26.26 -2.63
CA LYS A 554 -23.08 26.35 -1.17
C LYS A 554 -23.96 27.52 -0.76
N VAL A 555 -24.92 27.24 0.14
CA VAL A 555 -25.81 28.23 0.76
C VAL A 555 -25.38 28.42 2.22
N GLY A 556 -25.23 29.67 2.64
CA GLY A 556 -24.73 30.04 3.97
C GLY A 556 -23.34 30.62 3.84
#